data_AF-A0A5D4GTU2-F1
#
_entry.id   AF-A0A5D4GTU2-F1
#
_cell.length_a   1.000
_cell.length_b   1.000
_cell.length_c   1.000
_cell.angle_alpha   90.00
_cell.angle_beta   90.00
_cell.angle_gamma   90.00
#
_symmetry.space_group_name_H-M   'P 1'
#
loop_
_entity.id
_entity.type
_entity.pdbx_description
1 polymer ?
#
loop_
_entity_poly.entity_id
_entity_poly.type
_entity_poly.pdbx_seq_one_letter_code
_entity_poly.pdbx_strand_id
1 'polypeptide(L)'
;MESVYLFRIVHWQNIEYILRHGLCSNNHVLKDPQYINIGHPQLIADRHEYPIPLVGYGNLGEYIPFYFWGHSPMLYLIMHGFKGVTQFPQEDIVYLVIDSKQIIEADFQYVFTDRHAKVKLAKFMENCIIDMIYFLQGDLLQSSAQALVNTVNTVGVMGKGIALQFKQRFPYNYKVYKEACKNGTLQVGEMLVVKEPDLVGERYIINFPTKAHWKSPSKIEYIENGLQALKGSLQEYHIESVALPPLGCGNGGLDWNMVKPMITEALEGLDIDIYVYEPNSEIKSLLQAEDGKKKEQKLTPAKAMLLYLMFHYESVGDISSLFAANKLAYFLQESGENLRLRFTAHHYGPYAVQLNHVLYSLNGAYLQGLEQNQAKAFEPLRLNYERYDEVERFVKTQLNPTQLDRVESVLGLIRGFESTYALELLASVDYAAKQPGVASVEDIQKHIQQWNQRKANLFKPEHIALASQHLDNYRTALV
;
A
#
# COMPACT_ATOMS: atom_id res chain seq x y z
N MET A 1 8.54 -10.23 -17.29
CA MET A 1 9.01 -10.19 -15.89
C MET A 1 10.11 -9.14 -15.74
N GLU A 2 10.07 -8.34 -14.67
CA GLU A 2 11.22 -7.54 -14.25
C GLU A 2 12.33 -8.45 -13.71
N SER A 3 13.59 -8.08 -13.89
CA SER A 3 14.73 -8.85 -13.37
C SER A 3 14.85 -8.66 -11.87
N VAL A 4 14.88 -9.75 -11.10
CA VAL A 4 15.13 -9.72 -9.66
C VAL A 4 16.51 -10.30 -9.40
N TYR A 5 17.39 -9.48 -8.81
CA TYR A 5 18.75 -9.92 -8.48
C TYR A 5 18.77 -10.69 -7.16
N LEU A 6 19.44 -11.84 -7.18
CA LEU A 6 19.68 -12.67 -6.01
C LEU A 6 21.16 -12.61 -5.64
N PHE A 7 21.43 -12.52 -4.34
CA PHE A 7 22.74 -12.22 -3.78
C PHE A 7 23.26 -13.37 -2.93
N ARG A 8 24.56 -13.67 -3.07
CA ARG A 8 25.28 -14.57 -2.18
C ARG A 8 26.69 -14.04 -1.93
N ILE A 9 27.11 -14.03 -0.66
CA ILE A 9 28.48 -13.67 -0.29
C ILE A 9 29.40 -14.89 -0.27
N VAL A 10 30.64 -14.71 -0.74
CA VAL A 10 31.72 -15.70 -0.68
C VAL A 10 33.06 -15.02 -0.39
N HIS A 11 34.07 -15.77 0.04
CA HIS A 11 35.45 -15.28 0.09
C HIS A 11 36.00 -15.16 -1.33
N TRP A 12 36.71 -14.07 -1.66
CA TRP A 12 37.19 -13.81 -3.02
C TRP A 12 38.11 -14.92 -3.57
N GLN A 13 38.90 -15.57 -2.70
CA GLN A 13 39.79 -16.67 -3.11
C GLN A 13 39.02 -17.89 -3.64
N ASN A 14 37.73 -18.03 -3.34
CA ASN A 14 36.91 -19.11 -3.91
C ASN A 14 36.50 -18.82 -5.38
N ILE A 15 36.64 -17.57 -5.85
CA ILE A 15 36.09 -17.13 -7.14
C ILE A 15 36.74 -17.84 -8.32
N GLU A 16 38.05 -18.04 -8.32
CA GLU A 16 38.73 -18.71 -9.44
C GLU A 16 38.18 -20.13 -9.65
N TYR A 17 38.05 -20.90 -8.57
CA TYR A 17 37.51 -22.26 -8.65
C TYR A 17 36.04 -22.25 -9.07
N ILE A 18 35.22 -21.35 -8.50
CA ILE A 18 33.81 -21.19 -8.86
C ILE A 18 33.64 -20.87 -10.35
N LEU A 19 34.49 -20.02 -10.94
CA LEU A 19 34.42 -19.69 -12.36
C LEU A 19 34.79 -20.86 -13.28
N ARG A 20 35.65 -21.78 -12.82
CA ARG A 20 36.10 -22.94 -13.60
C ARG A 20 35.16 -24.14 -13.49
N HIS A 21 34.56 -24.35 -12.32
CA HIS A 21 33.85 -25.60 -11.99
C HIS A 21 32.39 -25.40 -11.57
N GLY A 22 31.96 -24.14 -11.40
CA GLY A 22 30.68 -23.79 -10.81
C GLY A 22 30.72 -23.73 -9.30
N LEU A 23 29.71 -23.09 -8.71
CA LEU A 23 29.48 -23.10 -7.28
C LEU A 23 28.64 -24.34 -6.93
N CYS A 24 29.20 -25.27 -6.16
CA CYS A 24 28.58 -26.55 -5.89
C CYS A 24 28.19 -26.73 -4.42
N SER A 25 27.17 -27.57 -4.16
CA SER A 25 26.81 -27.98 -2.80
C SER A 25 27.85 -28.94 -2.21
N ASN A 26 27.79 -29.16 -0.90
CA ASN A 26 28.81 -29.92 -0.16
C ASN A 26 28.94 -31.39 -0.55
N ASN A 27 27.97 -31.96 -1.26
CA ASN A 27 27.95 -33.37 -1.68
C ASN A 27 28.22 -33.54 -3.18
N HIS A 28 28.45 -32.44 -3.90
CA HIS A 28 28.70 -32.49 -5.34
C HIS A 28 30.13 -32.94 -5.65
N VAL A 29 30.32 -33.72 -6.73
CA VAL A 29 31.62 -34.27 -7.14
C VAL A 29 32.67 -33.20 -7.45
N LEU A 30 32.23 -32.03 -7.91
CA LEU A 30 33.12 -30.89 -8.23
C LEU A 30 33.32 -29.92 -7.05
N LYS A 31 32.90 -30.26 -5.83
CA LYS A 31 33.11 -29.40 -4.66
C LYS A 31 34.60 -29.04 -4.51
N ASP A 32 34.85 -27.75 -4.29
CA ASP A 32 36.19 -27.25 -4.01
C ASP A 32 36.73 -27.83 -2.68
N PRO A 33 37.82 -28.62 -2.71
CA PRO A 33 38.43 -29.18 -1.50
C PRO A 33 39.12 -28.12 -0.63
N GLN A 34 39.38 -26.93 -1.19
CA GLN A 34 40.04 -25.81 -0.52
C GLN A 34 39.08 -24.64 -0.26
N TYR A 35 37.76 -24.88 -0.34
CA TYR A 35 36.75 -23.84 -0.17
C TYR A 35 36.89 -23.13 1.18
N ILE A 36 37.13 -21.82 1.14
CA ILE A 36 37.19 -20.99 2.34
C ILE A 36 35.77 -20.74 2.85
N ASN A 37 35.44 -21.37 3.97
CA ASN A 37 34.15 -21.23 4.62
C ASN A 37 34.09 -19.93 5.45
N ILE A 38 33.15 -19.06 5.10
CA ILE A 38 32.84 -17.80 5.81
C ILE A 38 31.55 -17.89 6.65
N GLY A 39 30.84 -19.02 6.60
CA GLY A 39 29.58 -19.23 7.31
C GLY A 39 29.77 -19.88 8.68
N HIS A 40 28.73 -19.83 9.51
CA HIS A 40 28.74 -20.47 10.82
C HIS A 40 28.74 -22.02 10.67
N PRO A 41 29.77 -22.74 11.17
CA PRO A 41 29.91 -24.19 10.93
C PRO A 41 28.71 -25.02 11.39
N GLN A 42 28.19 -24.76 12.60
CA GLN A 42 27.01 -25.45 13.13
C GLN A 42 25.76 -25.23 12.26
N LEU A 43 25.50 -24.00 11.80
CA LEU A 43 24.33 -23.73 10.95
C LEU A 43 24.44 -24.44 9.59
N ILE A 44 25.66 -24.65 9.08
CA ILE A 44 25.89 -25.41 7.85
C ILE A 44 25.64 -26.90 8.09
N ALA A 45 26.16 -27.45 9.20
CA ALA A 45 25.96 -28.85 9.58
C ALA A 45 24.47 -29.18 9.73
N ASP A 46 23.72 -28.35 10.46
CA ASP A 46 22.30 -28.57 10.71
C ASP A 46 21.42 -28.53 9.45
N ARG A 47 21.90 -28.02 8.31
CA ARG A 47 21.12 -27.97 7.06
C ARG A 47 21.08 -29.32 6.35
N HIS A 48 22.08 -30.16 6.54
CA HIS A 48 22.16 -31.48 5.90
C HIS A 48 21.01 -32.40 6.30
N GLU A 49 20.53 -32.25 7.54
CA GLU A 49 19.46 -33.08 8.10
C GLU A 49 18.09 -32.39 8.08
N TYR A 50 17.97 -31.22 7.44
CA TYR A 50 16.71 -30.47 7.42
C TYR A 50 15.91 -30.75 6.15
N PRO A 51 14.83 -31.54 6.20
CA PRO A 51 14.04 -31.86 5.01
C PRO A 51 13.27 -30.64 4.51
N ILE A 52 13.23 -30.47 3.20
CA ILE A 52 12.35 -29.50 2.56
C ILE A 52 10.93 -30.09 2.58
N PRO A 53 9.91 -29.38 3.10
CA PRO A 53 8.54 -29.88 3.21
C PRO A 53 7.79 -29.86 1.85
N LEU A 54 8.47 -30.26 0.78
CA LEU A 54 7.94 -30.44 -0.58
C LEU A 54 8.37 -31.82 -1.09
N VAL A 55 7.48 -32.52 -1.78
CA VAL A 55 7.74 -33.90 -2.22
C VAL A 55 8.82 -33.91 -3.30
N GLY A 56 9.88 -34.69 -3.10
CA GLY A 56 10.96 -34.84 -4.08
C GLY A 56 12.05 -33.76 -4.03
N TYR A 57 12.00 -32.83 -3.06
CA TYR A 57 12.98 -31.74 -2.93
C TYR A 57 14.15 -32.05 -2.00
N GLY A 58 14.18 -33.20 -1.31
CA GLY A 58 15.32 -33.62 -0.50
C GLY A 58 15.58 -32.71 0.71
N ASN A 59 16.87 -32.51 1.04
CA ASN A 59 17.29 -31.76 2.22
C ASN A 59 17.88 -30.39 1.87
N LEU A 60 17.75 -29.44 2.78
CA LEU A 60 18.22 -28.05 2.62
C LEU A 60 19.75 -27.94 2.40
N GLY A 61 20.53 -28.94 2.82
CA GLY A 61 21.97 -29.04 2.61
C GLY A 61 22.39 -29.35 1.16
N GLU A 62 21.46 -29.83 0.33
CA GLU A 62 21.69 -30.12 -1.09
C GLU A 62 21.63 -28.84 -1.95
N TYR A 63 21.10 -27.74 -1.39
CA TYR A 63 20.88 -26.47 -2.07
C TYR A 63 21.89 -25.40 -1.65
N ILE A 64 22.16 -24.49 -2.58
CA ILE A 64 23.03 -23.33 -2.37
C ILE A 64 22.15 -22.10 -2.16
N PRO A 65 22.13 -21.50 -0.94
CA PRO A 65 21.23 -20.39 -0.67
C PRO A 65 21.70 -19.09 -1.36
N PHE A 66 20.72 -18.40 -1.95
CA PHE A 66 20.79 -17.00 -2.42
C PHE A 66 19.68 -16.19 -1.74
N TYR A 67 19.85 -14.87 -1.67
CA TYR A 67 18.97 -13.97 -0.93
C TYR A 67 18.49 -12.80 -1.79
N PHE A 68 17.28 -12.29 -1.55
CA PHE A 68 16.69 -11.15 -2.28
C PHE A 68 17.24 -9.78 -1.85
N TRP A 69 18.13 -9.72 -0.86
CA TRP A 69 18.68 -8.48 -0.34
C TRP A 69 20.20 -8.55 -0.24
N GLY A 70 20.86 -7.46 -0.64
CA GLY A 70 22.32 -7.35 -0.63
C GLY A 70 22.93 -7.18 0.76
N HIS A 71 22.18 -6.83 1.80
CA HIS A 71 22.74 -6.67 3.15
C HIS A 71 22.47 -7.91 4.01
N SER A 72 23.52 -8.71 4.23
CA SER A 72 23.44 -9.93 5.02
C SER A 72 23.87 -9.70 6.48
N PRO A 73 23.06 -10.10 7.49
CA PRO A 73 23.51 -10.12 8.89
C PRO A 73 24.78 -10.98 9.10
N MET A 74 25.02 -11.98 8.24
CA MET A 74 26.24 -12.77 8.30
C MET A 74 27.49 -11.93 7.98
N LEU A 75 27.39 -10.91 7.15
CA LEU A 75 28.53 -10.04 6.84
C LEU A 75 29.04 -9.35 8.11
N TYR A 76 28.13 -8.85 8.95
CA TYR A 76 28.49 -8.28 10.26
C TYR A 76 29.21 -9.31 11.15
N LEU A 77 28.71 -10.55 11.20
CA LEU A 77 29.33 -11.61 12.01
C LEU A 77 30.73 -12.02 11.49
N ILE A 78 30.94 -11.99 10.17
CA ILE A 78 32.25 -12.26 9.54
C ILE A 78 33.24 -11.15 9.88
N MET A 79 32.83 -9.88 9.79
CA MET A 79 33.72 -8.74 10.04
C MET A 79 34.18 -8.65 11.50
N HIS A 80 33.34 -9.08 12.43
CA HIS A 80 33.60 -8.94 13.86
C HIS A 80 33.99 -10.23 14.56
N GLY A 81 33.77 -11.40 13.95
CA GLY A 81 33.97 -12.71 14.56
C GLY A 81 32.96 -12.98 15.68
N PHE A 82 32.19 -14.07 15.58
CA PHE A 82 31.22 -14.43 16.62
C PHE A 82 30.91 -15.93 16.64
N LYS A 83 30.90 -16.54 17.83
CA LYS A 83 30.50 -17.95 18.07
C LYS A 83 31.04 -18.97 17.04
N GLY A 84 32.34 -18.90 16.74
CA GLY A 84 32.99 -19.86 15.83
C GLY A 84 32.90 -19.53 14.34
N VAL A 85 32.35 -18.35 13.98
CA VAL A 85 32.56 -17.75 12.65
C VAL A 85 33.96 -17.15 12.60
N THR A 86 34.78 -17.61 11.65
CA THR A 86 36.12 -17.06 11.38
C THR A 86 36.00 -15.61 10.94
N GLN A 87 36.83 -14.74 11.50
CA GLN A 87 36.85 -13.33 11.16
C GLN A 87 37.59 -13.09 9.84
N PHE A 88 36.96 -12.34 8.93
CA PHE A 88 37.58 -11.85 7.69
C PHE A 88 37.28 -10.36 7.52
N PRO A 89 38.21 -9.57 6.94
CA PRO A 89 37.92 -8.18 6.60
C PRO A 89 36.88 -8.12 5.47
N GLN A 90 36.09 -7.04 5.44
CA GLN A 90 35.03 -6.90 4.43
C GLN A 90 35.56 -6.92 2.99
N GLU A 91 36.78 -6.43 2.76
CA GLU A 91 37.43 -6.43 1.44
C GLU A 91 37.67 -7.83 0.88
N ASP A 92 37.71 -8.86 1.74
CA ASP A 92 37.84 -10.25 1.31
C ASP A 92 36.50 -10.88 0.89
N ILE A 93 35.38 -10.19 1.10
CA ILE A 93 34.03 -10.72 0.88
C ILE A 93 33.42 -10.10 -0.37
N VAL A 94 33.07 -10.94 -1.33
CA VAL A 94 32.48 -10.53 -2.61
C VAL A 94 31.07 -11.08 -2.78
N TYR A 95 30.24 -10.36 -3.54
CA TYR A 95 28.89 -10.77 -3.89
C TYR A 95 28.86 -11.47 -5.24
N LEU A 96 28.33 -12.69 -5.26
CA LEU A 96 27.79 -13.32 -6.45
C LEU A 96 26.36 -12.82 -6.63
N VAL A 97 26.07 -12.25 -7.81
CA VAL A 97 24.77 -11.70 -8.17
C VAL A 97 24.25 -12.45 -9.39
N ILE A 98 23.06 -13.01 -9.28
CA ILE A 98 22.40 -13.74 -10.38
C ILE A 98 21.04 -13.10 -10.66
N ASP A 99 20.67 -13.00 -11.95
CA ASP A 99 19.33 -12.60 -12.36
C ASP A 99 18.40 -13.81 -12.25
N SER A 100 17.29 -13.67 -11.53
CA SER A 100 16.28 -14.73 -11.41
C SER A 100 15.78 -15.24 -12.77
N LYS A 101 15.76 -14.39 -13.81
CA LYS A 101 15.40 -14.81 -15.17
C LYS A 101 16.31 -15.90 -15.71
N GLN A 102 17.62 -15.77 -15.49
CA GLN A 102 18.60 -16.77 -15.97
C GLN A 102 18.42 -18.11 -15.28
N ILE A 103 17.95 -18.11 -14.02
CA ILE A 103 17.63 -19.35 -13.28
C ILE A 103 16.43 -20.04 -13.91
N ILE A 104 15.38 -19.26 -14.22
CA ILE A 104 14.15 -19.77 -14.85
C ILE A 104 14.42 -20.27 -16.27
N GLU A 105 15.14 -19.49 -17.08
CA GLU A 105 15.52 -19.86 -18.46
C GLU A 105 16.42 -21.09 -18.53
N ALA A 106 17.27 -21.31 -17.52
CA ALA A 106 18.15 -22.47 -17.43
C ALA A 106 17.48 -23.72 -16.84
N ASP A 107 16.19 -23.64 -16.47
CA ASP A 107 15.40 -24.74 -15.93
C ASP A 107 16.07 -25.44 -14.71
N PHE A 108 16.70 -24.65 -13.83
CA PHE A 108 17.29 -25.19 -12.61
C PHE A 108 16.20 -25.60 -11.61
N GLN A 109 16.44 -26.68 -10.88
CA GLN A 109 15.62 -26.99 -9.70
C GLN A 109 15.90 -25.94 -8.60
N TYR A 110 14.87 -25.22 -8.16
CA TYR A 110 14.96 -24.27 -7.06
C TYR A 110 13.78 -24.41 -6.10
N VAL A 111 13.96 -23.90 -4.89
CA VAL A 111 12.91 -23.78 -3.88
C VAL A 111 12.92 -22.37 -3.31
N PHE A 112 11.74 -21.75 -3.19
CA PHE A 112 11.58 -20.44 -2.56
C PHE A 112 11.16 -20.59 -1.11
N THR A 113 11.64 -19.67 -0.26
CA THR A 113 11.16 -19.54 1.11
C THR A 113 10.83 -18.08 1.44
N ASP A 114 9.69 -17.85 2.09
CA ASP A 114 9.22 -16.50 2.47
C ASP A 114 10.09 -15.83 3.56
N ARG A 115 11.01 -16.57 4.16
CA ARG A 115 11.93 -16.15 5.23
C ARG A 115 13.10 -17.13 5.35
N HIS A 116 13.91 -16.98 6.40
CA HIS A 116 14.98 -17.92 6.70
C HIS A 116 14.46 -19.38 6.85
N ALA A 117 14.94 -20.29 5.99
CA ALA A 117 14.41 -21.65 5.79
C ALA A 117 14.33 -22.55 7.04
N LYS A 118 15.17 -22.31 8.08
CA LYS A 118 15.13 -23.09 9.34
C LYS A 118 14.09 -22.62 10.37
N VAL A 119 13.37 -21.53 10.11
CA VAL A 119 12.31 -21.07 11.03
C VAL A 119 11.10 -21.99 10.88
N LYS A 120 10.49 -22.44 11.98
CA LYS A 120 9.33 -23.36 11.95
C LYS A 120 8.15 -22.87 11.08
N LEU A 121 8.03 -21.55 10.92
CA LEU A 121 6.99 -20.89 10.14
C LEU A 121 7.42 -20.57 8.70
N ALA A 122 8.60 -21.01 8.26
CA ALA A 122 9.04 -20.81 6.89
C ALA A 122 8.15 -21.61 5.95
N LYS A 123 7.56 -20.92 4.98
CA LYS A 123 6.80 -21.56 3.90
C LYS A 123 7.76 -21.87 2.75
N PHE A 124 7.67 -23.07 2.20
CA PHE A 124 8.45 -23.50 1.05
C PHE A 124 7.53 -23.57 -0.18
N MET A 125 8.03 -23.15 -1.33
CA MET A 125 7.28 -23.13 -2.60
C MET A 125 8.18 -23.67 -3.71
N GLU A 126 7.66 -24.59 -4.53
CA GLU A 126 8.26 -25.02 -5.80
C GLU A 126 7.74 -24.16 -6.94
N ASN A 127 8.49 -24.10 -8.06
CA ASN A 127 8.11 -23.53 -9.35
C ASN A 127 7.21 -22.28 -9.28
N CYS A 128 7.83 -21.13 -9.51
CA CYS A 128 7.10 -19.93 -9.90
C CYS A 128 6.69 -20.03 -11.39
N ILE A 129 5.89 -21.05 -11.77
CA ILE A 129 4.75 -20.69 -12.62
C ILE A 129 3.89 -19.93 -11.64
N ILE A 130 4.05 -18.62 -11.62
CA ILE A 130 3.24 -17.84 -10.73
C ILE A 130 1.87 -17.88 -11.41
N ASP A 131 1.01 -18.79 -10.97
CA ASP A 131 -0.43 -18.72 -11.19
C ASP A 131 -0.87 -17.44 -10.49
N MET A 132 -0.75 -16.31 -11.17
CA MET A 132 -0.85 -15.02 -10.50
C MET A 132 -2.28 -14.56 -10.46
N ILE A 133 -3.08 -15.23 -9.62
CA ILE A 133 -4.25 -14.56 -9.07
C ILE A 133 -3.73 -13.56 -8.04
N TYR A 134 -3.49 -12.34 -8.50
CA TYR A 134 -3.10 -11.23 -7.64
C TYR A 134 -4.34 -10.64 -6.99
N PHE A 135 -4.41 -10.68 -5.66
CA PHE A 135 -5.39 -9.90 -4.92
C PHE A 135 -4.87 -8.48 -4.73
N LEU A 136 -5.48 -7.53 -5.42
CA LEU A 136 -5.07 -6.13 -5.45
C LEU A 136 -6.09 -5.26 -4.73
N GLN A 137 -5.62 -4.11 -4.23
CA GLN A 137 -6.47 -3.00 -3.81
C GLN A 137 -6.24 -1.83 -4.77
N GLY A 138 -7.30 -1.20 -5.25
CA GLY A 138 -7.20 -0.06 -6.18
C GLY A 138 -8.42 0.07 -7.11
N ASP A 139 -8.29 0.89 -8.14
CA ASP A 139 -9.29 1.06 -9.19
C ASP A 139 -9.05 0.06 -10.33
N LEU A 140 -10.03 -0.81 -10.57
CA LEU A 140 -10.00 -1.80 -11.65
C LEU A 140 -9.85 -1.16 -13.02
N LEU A 141 -10.42 0.04 -13.23
CA LEU A 141 -10.36 0.72 -14.52
C LEU A 141 -8.96 1.23 -14.89
N GLN A 142 -8.05 1.29 -13.92
CA GLN A 142 -6.63 1.62 -14.14
C GLN A 142 -5.76 0.39 -14.41
N SER A 143 -6.33 -0.82 -14.35
CA SER A 143 -5.58 -2.04 -14.64
C SER A 143 -5.01 -2.00 -16.06
N SER A 144 -3.76 -2.43 -16.21
CA SER A 144 -3.12 -2.64 -17.51
C SER A 144 -3.50 -3.96 -18.17
N ALA A 145 -4.40 -4.75 -17.55
CA ALA A 145 -4.85 -6.02 -18.08
C ALA A 145 -5.52 -5.86 -19.45
N GLN A 146 -5.32 -6.86 -20.31
CA GLN A 146 -5.89 -6.92 -21.66
C GLN A 146 -7.43 -6.97 -21.63
N ALA A 147 -8.00 -7.65 -20.63
CA ALA A 147 -9.43 -7.73 -20.40
C ALA A 147 -9.84 -7.14 -19.05
N LEU A 148 -10.97 -6.44 -19.02
CA LEU A 148 -11.60 -5.93 -17.80
C LEU A 148 -12.99 -6.54 -17.63
N VAL A 149 -13.27 -7.10 -16.45
CA VAL A 149 -14.59 -7.65 -16.13
C VAL A 149 -15.50 -6.57 -15.55
N ASN A 150 -16.65 -6.38 -16.17
CA ASN A 150 -17.70 -5.48 -15.73
C ASN A 150 -18.88 -6.26 -15.13
N THR A 151 -19.27 -5.99 -13.88
CA THR A 151 -20.47 -6.62 -13.31
C THR A 151 -21.75 -5.94 -13.77
N VAL A 152 -22.60 -6.64 -14.52
CA VAL A 152 -23.81 -6.08 -15.12
C VAL A 152 -25.09 -6.78 -14.64
N ASN A 153 -26.24 -6.27 -15.08
CA ASN A 153 -27.53 -6.97 -15.03
C ASN A 153 -27.98 -7.36 -16.44
N THR A 154 -29.10 -8.06 -16.58
CA THR A 154 -29.62 -8.48 -17.90
C THR A 154 -30.74 -7.57 -18.42
N VAL A 155 -31.02 -6.43 -17.75
CA VAL A 155 -32.09 -5.48 -18.14
C VAL A 155 -31.56 -4.17 -18.74
N GLY A 156 -30.27 -4.12 -19.10
CA GLY A 156 -29.71 -3.01 -19.88
C GLY A 156 -29.44 -1.72 -19.09
N VAL A 157 -29.32 -1.79 -17.75
CA VAL A 157 -29.10 -0.61 -16.90
C VAL A 157 -27.71 -0.63 -16.28
N MET A 158 -26.86 0.36 -16.60
CA MET A 158 -25.58 0.61 -15.89
C MET A 158 -25.69 1.93 -15.12
N GLY A 159 -26.31 1.89 -13.94
CA GLY A 159 -26.77 3.09 -13.23
C GLY A 159 -26.08 3.41 -11.90
N LYS A 160 -25.24 2.50 -11.37
CA LYS A 160 -24.52 2.70 -10.11
C LYS A 160 -23.31 1.79 -10.01
N GLY A 161 -22.39 2.14 -9.11
CA GLY A 161 -21.19 1.35 -8.83
C GLY A 161 -20.27 1.21 -10.04
N ILE A 162 -19.50 0.13 -10.10
CA ILE A 162 -18.51 -0.11 -11.17
C ILE A 162 -19.14 -0.10 -12.58
N ALA A 163 -20.36 -0.62 -12.73
CA ALA A 163 -21.07 -0.62 -14.01
C ALA A 163 -21.29 0.79 -14.58
N LEU A 164 -21.58 1.78 -13.71
CA LEU A 164 -21.73 3.17 -14.15
C LEU A 164 -20.42 3.73 -14.68
N GLN A 165 -19.29 3.41 -14.04
CA GLN A 165 -17.98 3.85 -14.47
C GLN A 165 -17.59 3.20 -15.82
N PHE A 166 -17.85 1.91 -16.01
CA PHE A 166 -17.69 1.24 -17.30
C PHE A 166 -18.52 1.91 -18.40
N LYS A 167 -19.77 2.30 -18.11
CA LYS A 167 -20.60 3.04 -19.07
C LYS A 167 -20.00 4.39 -19.45
N GLN A 168 -19.39 5.10 -18.50
CA GLN A 168 -18.78 6.41 -18.76
C GLN A 168 -17.45 6.27 -19.53
N ARG A 169 -16.65 5.26 -19.20
CA ARG A 169 -15.31 5.04 -19.78
C ARG A 169 -15.36 4.33 -21.13
N PHE A 170 -16.29 3.40 -21.32
CA PHE A 170 -16.42 2.54 -22.50
C PHE A 170 -17.83 2.67 -23.11
N PRO A 171 -18.12 3.79 -23.80
CA PRO A 171 -19.46 4.07 -24.31
C PRO A 171 -19.88 3.12 -25.44
N TYR A 172 -18.96 2.56 -26.23
CA TYR A 172 -19.30 1.58 -27.26
C TYR A 172 -19.73 0.25 -26.64
N ASN A 173 -19.00 -0.25 -25.64
CA ASN A 173 -19.40 -1.38 -24.82
C ASN A 173 -20.81 -1.21 -24.25
N TYR A 174 -21.13 -0.03 -23.69
CA TYR A 174 -22.48 0.22 -23.18
C TYR A 174 -23.56 0.15 -24.25
N LYS A 175 -23.27 0.62 -25.48
CA LYS A 175 -24.19 0.52 -26.61
C LYS A 175 -24.48 -0.94 -26.97
N VAL A 176 -23.43 -1.76 -27.14
CA VAL A 176 -23.53 -3.19 -27.45
C VAL A 176 -24.27 -3.94 -26.35
N TYR A 177 -23.92 -3.71 -25.09
CA TYR A 177 -24.59 -4.28 -23.92
C TYR A 177 -26.09 -3.95 -23.87
N LYS A 178 -26.47 -2.69 -24.14
CA LYS A 178 -27.87 -2.27 -24.10
C LYS A 178 -28.69 -2.93 -25.20
N GLU A 179 -28.11 -3.11 -26.39
CA GLU A 179 -28.76 -3.82 -27.49
C GLU A 179 -28.91 -5.31 -27.20
N ALA A 180 -27.88 -5.97 -26.65
CA ALA A 180 -27.94 -7.37 -26.22
C ALA A 180 -29.04 -7.60 -25.18
N CYS A 181 -29.14 -6.73 -24.17
CA CYS A 181 -30.21 -6.82 -23.16
C CYS A 181 -31.59 -6.58 -23.77
N LYS A 182 -31.73 -5.61 -24.69
CA LYS A 182 -33.00 -5.31 -25.37
C LYS A 182 -33.47 -6.50 -26.22
N ASN A 183 -32.54 -7.22 -26.83
CA ASN A 183 -32.82 -8.37 -27.68
C ASN A 183 -32.94 -9.69 -26.89
N GLY A 184 -32.66 -9.68 -25.58
CA GLY A 184 -32.71 -10.87 -24.73
C GLY A 184 -31.57 -11.87 -24.97
N THR A 185 -30.48 -11.43 -25.62
CA THR A 185 -29.34 -12.28 -25.97
C THR A 185 -28.23 -12.31 -24.91
N LEU A 186 -28.46 -11.68 -23.75
CA LEU A 186 -27.56 -11.73 -22.59
C LEU A 186 -28.35 -12.22 -21.38
N GLN A 187 -28.02 -13.42 -20.89
CA GLN A 187 -28.62 -14.05 -19.73
C GLN A 187 -27.59 -14.29 -18.62
N VAL A 188 -28.07 -14.65 -17.43
CA VAL A 188 -27.18 -15.04 -16.34
C VAL A 188 -26.46 -16.33 -16.69
N GLY A 189 -25.14 -16.38 -16.46
CA GLY A 189 -24.29 -17.50 -16.87
C GLY A 189 -23.71 -17.35 -18.28
N GLU A 190 -24.01 -16.26 -18.99
CA GLU A 190 -23.39 -15.93 -20.28
C GLU A 190 -22.46 -14.72 -20.15
N MET A 191 -21.39 -14.67 -20.94
CA MET A 191 -20.50 -13.51 -21.02
C MET A 191 -20.78 -12.73 -22.30
N LEU A 192 -20.87 -11.40 -22.19
CA LEU A 192 -20.83 -10.53 -23.36
C LEU A 192 -19.45 -9.87 -23.44
N VAL A 193 -18.62 -10.37 -24.36
CA VAL A 193 -17.29 -9.85 -24.64
C VAL A 193 -17.36 -8.78 -25.72
N VAL A 194 -16.84 -7.59 -25.46
CA VAL A 194 -16.79 -6.48 -26.41
C VAL A 194 -15.35 -6.00 -26.56
N LYS A 195 -14.88 -5.88 -27.81
CA LYS A 195 -13.62 -5.20 -28.12
C LYS A 195 -13.86 -3.70 -28.17
N GLU A 196 -13.24 -2.96 -27.26
CA GLU A 196 -13.28 -1.50 -27.22
C GLU A 196 -11.94 -0.94 -27.72
N PRO A 197 -11.95 0.05 -28.63
CA PRO A 197 -10.73 0.76 -29.01
C PRO A 197 -10.15 1.58 -27.84
N ASP A 198 -8.85 1.48 -27.59
CA ASP A 198 -8.09 2.23 -26.56
C ASP A 198 -6.94 3.01 -27.23
N LEU A 199 -6.40 4.03 -26.55
CA LEU A 199 -5.32 4.90 -27.06
C LEU A 199 -4.02 4.14 -27.39
N VAL A 200 -3.85 2.93 -26.86
CA VAL A 200 -2.64 2.10 -26.97
C VAL A 200 -2.92 0.75 -27.66
N GLY A 201 -4.14 0.51 -28.15
CA GLY A 201 -4.53 -0.74 -28.81
C GLY A 201 -6.01 -1.09 -28.68
N GLU A 202 -6.32 -2.38 -28.63
CA GLU A 202 -7.67 -2.90 -28.36
C GLU A 202 -7.75 -3.46 -26.94
N ARG A 203 -8.82 -3.18 -26.21
CA ARG A 203 -9.08 -3.72 -24.88
C ARG A 203 -10.38 -4.50 -24.86
N TYR A 204 -10.40 -5.65 -24.17
CA TYR A 204 -11.61 -6.45 -24.02
C TYR A 204 -12.40 -6.03 -22.79
N ILE A 205 -13.69 -5.79 -22.96
CA ILE A 205 -14.64 -5.59 -21.86
C ILE A 205 -15.53 -6.82 -21.77
N ILE A 206 -15.41 -7.56 -20.67
CA ILE A 206 -16.20 -8.77 -20.43
C ILE A 206 -17.34 -8.41 -19.48
N ASN A 207 -18.57 -8.31 -19.99
CA ASN A 207 -19.73 -8.01 -19.17
C ASN A 207 -20.25 -9.30 -18.53
N PHE A 208 -20.06 -9.39 -17.21
CA PHE A 208 -20.42 -10.51 -16.36
C PHE A 208 -21.77 -10.25 -15.67
N PRO A 209 -22.85 -10.96 -16.03
CA PRO A 209 -24.17 -10.77 -15.43
C PRO A 209 -24.22 -11.32 -14.01
N THR A 210 -24.13 -10.43 -13.02
CA THR A 210 -24.22 -10.79 -11.59
C THR A 210 -25.65 -10.68 -11.05
N LYS A 211 -26.60 -10.20 -11.87
CA LYS A 211 -28.00 -9.98 -11.50
C LYS A 211 -28.91 -10.14 -12.72
N ALA A 212 -30.11 -10.67 -12.52
CA ALA A 212 -31.16 -10.59 -13.54
C ALA A 212 -31.73 -9.16 -13.61
N HIS A 213 -32.28 -8.66 -12.50
CA HIS A 213 -32.77 -7.28 -12.39
C HIS A 213 -31.90 -6.45 -11.44
N TRP A 214 -31.62 -5.19 -11.77
CA TRP A 214 -30.71 -4.33 -11.00
C TRP A 214 -31.16 -4.05 -9.55
N LYS A 215 -32.47 -4.08 -9.29
CA LYS A 215 -33.09 -3.93 -7.95
C LYS A 215 -32.93 -5.18 -7.07
N SER A 216 -32.75 -6.37 -7.65
CA SER A 216 -32.64 -7.62 -6.90
C SER A 216 -31.21 -7.83 -6.40
N PRO A 217 -30.99 -8.58 -5.30
CA PRO A 217 -29.64 -8.98 -4.88
C PRO A 217 -29.00 -9.92 -5.90
N SER A 218 -27.68 -10.11 -5.79
CA SER A 218 -26.96 -11.15 -6.52
C SER A 218 -27.18 -12.51 -5.83
N LYS A 219 -26.85 -13.61 -6.51
CA LYS A 219 -26.95 -14.98 -5.97
C LYS A 219 -25.63 -15.71 -6.21
N ILE A 220 -25.28 -16.62 -5.30
CA ILE A 220 -24.07 -17.47 -5.43
C ILE A 220 -24.10 -18.26 -6.75
N GLU A 221 -25.25 -18.84 -7.12
CA GLU A 221 -25.46 -19.55 -8.39
C GLU A 221 -25.12 -18.70 -9.63
N TYR A 222 -25.31 -17.38 -9.56
CA TYR A 222 -24.99 -16.49 -10.68
C TYR A 222 -23.48 -16.31 -10.82
N ILE A 223 -22.77 -16.34 -9.69
CA ILE A 223 -21.31 -16.23 -9.66
C ILE A 223 -20.67 -17.55 -10.09
N GLU A 224 -21.14 -18.70 -9.61
CA GLU A 224 -20.63 -20.03 -10.01
C GLU A 224 -20.74 -20.23 -11.52
N ASN A 225 -21.96 -20.11 -12.07
CA ASN A 225 -22.19 -20.30 -13.50
C ASN A 225 -21.44 -19.25 -14.34
N GLY A 226 -21.41 -18.00 -13.87
CA GLY A 226 -20.71 -16.93 -14.56
C GLY A 226 -19.18 -17.13 -14.58
N LEU A 227 -18.58 -17.69 -13.52
CA LEU A 227 -17.13 -17.95 -13.48
C LEU A 227 -16.74 -19.07 -14.45
N GLN A 228 -17.57 -20.10 -14.60
CA GLN A 228 -17.35 -21.15 -15.61
C GLN A 228 -17.42 -20.57 -17.04
N ALA A 229 -18.42 -19.72 -17.31
CA ALA A 229 -18.53 -19.05 -18.60
C ALA A 229 -17.40 -18.04 -18.86
N LEU A 230 -16.93 -17.36 -17.81
CA LEU A 230 -15.76 -16.48 -17.88
C LEU A 230 -14.51 -17.27 -18.27
N LYS A 231 -14.24 -18.42 -17.63
CA LYS A 231 -13.12 -19.30 -17.98
C LYS A 231 -13.13 -19.67 -19.46
N GLY A 232 -14.29 -20.09 -19.97
CA GLY A 232 -14.47 -20.41 -21.39
C GLY A 232 -14.19 -19.21 -22.30
N SER A 233 -14.68 -18.02 -21.94
CA SER A 233 -14.45 -16.79 -22.72
C SER A 233 -12.97 -16.39 -22.73
N LEU A 234 -12.27 -16.50 -21.60
CA LEU A 234 -10.85 -16.16 -21.53
C LEU A 234 -10.01 -17.03 -22.46
N GLN A 235 -10.37 -18.32 -22.57
CA GLN A 235 -9.72 -19.27 -23.48
C GLN A 235 -10.09 -19.03 -24.95
N GLU A 236 -11.39 -18.83 -25.24
CA GLU A 236 -11.90 -18.61 -26.60
C GLU A 236 -11.30 -17.36 -27.25
N TYR A 237 -11.16 -16.28 -26.48
CA TYR A 237 -10.61 -15.02 -26.97
C TYR A 237 -9.10 -14.89 -26.81
N HIS A 238 -8.42 -15.94 -26.33
CA HIS A 238 -6.97 -15.98 -26.09
C HIS A 238 -6.49 -14.79 -25.25
N ILE A 239 -7.16 -14.54 -24.12
CA ILE A 239 -6.83 -13.44 -23.22
C ILE A 239 -5.60 -13.80 -22.40
N GLU A 240 -4.57 -12.96 -22.41
CA GLU A 240 -3.31 -13.16 -21.67
C GLU A 240 -3.34 -12.54 -20.27
N SER A 241 -4.23 -11.56 -20.03
CA SER A 241 -4.40 -10.95 -18.71
C SER A 241 -5.81 -10.38 -18.49
N VAL A 242 -6.37 -10.58 -17.29
CA VAL A 242 -7.72 -10.14 -16.93
C VAL A 242 -7.80 -9.50 -15.54
N ALA A 243 -8.57 -8.42 -15.40
CA ALA A 243 -8.90 -7.82 -14.12
C ALA A 243 -10.36 -8.05 -13.71
N LEU A 244 -10.57 -8.50 -12.48
CA LEU A 244 -11.88 -8.83 -11.91
C LEU A 244 -12.23 -7.94 -10.71
N PRO A 245 -13.47 -7.43 -10.62
CA PRO A 245 -13.97 -6.77 -9.42
C PRO A 245 -14.48 -7.79 -8.39
N PRO A 246 -14.88 -7.36 -7.18
CA PRO A 246 -15.48 -8.25 -6.20
C PRO A 246 -16.91 -8.64 -6.61
N LEU A 247 -17.02 -9.74 -7.35
CA LEU A 247 -18.25 -10.17 -8.04
C LEU A 247 -19.44 -10.27 -7.06
N GLY A 248 -20.50 -9.51 -7.31
CA GLY A 248 -21.73 -9.56 -6.52
C GLY A 248 -21.64 -9.08 -5.05
N CYS A 249 -20.48 -8.69 -4.52
CA CYS A 249 -20.31 -8.38 -3.08
C CYS A 249 -20.80 -6.98 -2.67
N GLY A 250 -20.66 -5.98 -3.53
CA GLY A 250 -21.07 -4.59 -3.23
C GLY A 250 -22.59 -4.39 -3.32
N ASN A 251 -23.06 -3.90 -4.48
CA ASN A 251 -24.49 -3.69 -4.73
C ASN A 251 -25.30 -5.00 -4.76
N GLY A 252 -24.65 -6.15 -4.89
CA GLY A 252 -25.28 -7.46 -4.91
C GLY A 252 -25.46 -8.10 -3.54
N GLY A 253 -24.71 -7.66 -2.52
CA GLY A 253 -24.86 -8.09 -1.13
C GLY A 253 -24.25 -9.45 -0.78
N LEU A 254 -23.43 -10.05 -1.66
CA LEU A 254 -22.72 -11.30 -1.33
C LEU A 254 -21.54 -11.04 -0.37
N ASP A 255 -21.16 -12.05 0.40
CA ASP A 255 -19.99 -12.00 1.27
C ASP A 255 -18.71 -12.25 0.46
N TRP A 256 -17.74 -11.36 0.58
CA TRP A 256 -16.44 -11.48 -0.09
C TRP A 256 -15.68 -12.74 0.34
N ASN A 257 -15.78 -13.14 1.61
CA ASN A 257 -15.11 -14.34 2.10
C ASN A 257 -15.66 -15.62 1.45
N MET A 258 -16.87 -15.57 0.89
CA MET A 258 -17.44 -16.65 0.08
C MET A 258 -17.07 -16.54 -1.39
N VAL A 259 -17.10 -15.32 -1.96
CA VAL A 259 -16.84 -15.13 -3.40
C VAL A 259 -15.36 -15.28 -3.76
N LYS A 260 -14.45 -14.84 -2.90
CA LYS A 260 -13.00 -14.93 -3.10
C LYS A 260 -12.53 -16.37 -3.43
N PRO A 261 -12.83 -17.40 -2.60
CA PRO A 261 -12.40 -18.76 -2.92
C PRO A 261 -13.03 -19.29 -4.22
N MET A 262 -14.27 -18.89 -4.56
CA MET A 262 -14.91 -19.29 -5.82
C MET A 262 -14.16 -18.78 -7.05
N ILE A 263 -13.69 -17.52 -7.01
CA ILE A 263 -12.87 -16.94 -8.08
C ILE A 263 -11.56 -17.73 -8.22
N THR A 264 -10.90 -17.99 -7.08
CA THR A 264 -9.64 -18.76 -7.04
C THR A 264 -9.83 -20.12 -7.68
N GLU A 265 -10.79 -20.91 -7.19
CA GLU A 265 -11.02 -22.29 -7.65
C GLU A 265 -11.42 -22.36 -9.13
N ALA A 266 -12.31 -21.46 -9.59
CA ALA A 266 -12.78 -21.50 -10.97
C ALA A 266 -11.69 -21.16 -11.98
N LEU A 267 -10.85 -20.18 -11.67
CA LEU A 267 -9.83 -19.66 -12.57
C LEU A 267 -8.45 -20.29 -12.38
N GLU A 268 -8.31 -21.19 -11.39
CA GLU A 268 -7.12 -21.99 -11.18
C GLU A 268 -6.76 -22.79 -12.45
N GLY A 269 -5.45 -22.88 -12.71
CA GLY A 269 -4.86 -23.60 -13.83
C GLY A 269 -4.99 -22.90 -15.20
N LEU A 270 -5.37 -21.62 -15.24
CA LEU A 270 -5.26 -20.79 -16.44
C LEU A 270 -3.87 -20.16 -16.53
N ASP A 271 -3.19 -20.30 -17.67
CA ASP A 271 -1.88 -19.72 -17.96
C ASP A 271 -2.01 -18.24 -18.40
N ILE A 272 -2.56 -17.39 -17.51
CA ILE A 272 -2.83 -15.97 -17.76
C ILE A 272 -2.64 -15.15 -16.46
N ASP A 273 -2.34 -13.85 -16.56
CA ASP A 273 -2.30 -12.97 -15.38
C ASP A 273 -3.72 -12.60 -14.92
N ILE A 274 -4.07 -12.84 -13.64
CA ILE A 274 -5.42 -12.59 -13.11
C ILE A 274 -5.36 -11.60 -11.96
N TYR A 275 -5.87 -10.39 -12.16
CA TYR A 275 -5.89 -9.34 -11.13
C TYR A 275 -7.27 -9.25 -10.48
N VAL A 276 -7.42 -9.71 -9.25
CA VAL A 276 -8.67 -9.65 -8.49
C VAL A 276 -8.65 -8.47 -7.53
N TYR A 277 -9.44 -7.45 -7.83
CA TYR A 277 -9.60 -6.27 -7.00
C TYR A 277 -10.52 -6.58 -5.82
N GLU A 278 -9.99 -6.50 -4.61
CA GLU A 278 -10.74 -6.81 -3.39
C GLU A 278 -11.78 -5.71 -3.07
N PRO A 279 -12.90 -6.06 -2.43
CA PRO A 279 -13.87 -5.08 -1.96
C PRO A 279 -13.22 -4.28 -0.84
N ASN A 280 -12.70 -3.12 -1.19
CA ASN A 280 -12.24 -2.16 -0.22
C ASN A 280 -13.49 -1.50 0.42
N SER A 281 -13.59 -1.52 1.74
CA SER A 281 -14.60 -0.75 2.50
C SER A 281 -14.60 0.74 2.11
N GLU A 282 -13.49 1.22 1.56
CA GLU A 282 -13.23 2.58 1.10
C GLU A 282 -13.72 2.84 -0.35
N ILE A 283 -13.84 1.78 -1.18
CA ILE A 283 -14.50 1.88 -2.50
C ILE A 283 -16.01 2.01 -2.33
N LYS A 284 -16.61 1.44 -1.27
CA LYS A 284 -18.04 1.64 -0.97
C LYS A 284 -18.39 3.12 -0.72
N SER A 285 -17.45 3.92 -0.20
CA SER A 285 -17.55 5.37 -0.10
C SER A 285 -17.21 6.12 -1.40
N LEU A 286 -16.26 5.63 -2.22
CA LEU A 286 -16.00 6.16 -3.56
C LEU A 286 -17.22 5.98 -4.50
N LEU A 287 -17.89 4.83 -4.43
CA LEU A 287 -19.10 4.50 -5.18
C LEU A 287 -20.32 5.35 -4.76
N GLN A 288 -20.29 5.98 -3.58
CA GLN A 288 -21.28 6.96 -3.14
C GLN A 288 -20.88 8.41 -3.48
N ALA A 289 -19.60 8.68 -3.68
CA ALA A 289 -19.08 10.01 -4.00
C ALA A 289 -19.15 10.34 -5.51
N GLU A 290 -19.15 9.33 -6.39
CA GLU A 290 -19.23 9.53 -7.85
C GLU A 290 -20.66 9.67 -8.40
N ASP A 291 -21.70 9.46 -7.58
CA ASP A 291 -23.10 9.65 -7.96
C ASP A 291 -23.53 11.15 -8.02
N GLY A 292 -22.62 12.06 -7.70
CA GLY A 292 -22.80 13.48 -7.96
C GLY A 292 -22.04 13.90 -9.21
N LYS A 293 -22.74 14.49 -10.20
CA LYS A 293 -22.16 15.38 -11.23
C LYS A 293 -20.89 16.04 -10.68
N LYS A 294 -19.77 16.07 -11.42
CA LYS A 294 -18.58 16.92 -11.13
C LYS A 294 -19.05 18.30 -10.64
N LYS A 295 -19.26 18.42 -9.33
CA LYS A 295 -19.34 19.69 -8.64
C LYS A 295 -17.88 19.95 -8.39
N GLU A 296 -17.35 21.03 -8.94
CA GLU A 296 -16.18 21.66 -8.35
C GLU A 296 -16.34 21.56 -6.84
N GLN A 297 -15.47 20.81 -6.19
CA GLN A 297 -15.55 20.66 -4.75
C GLN A 297 -15.28 22.03 -4.16
N LYS A 298 -16.35 22.74 -3.80
CA LYS A 298 -16.25 24.07 -3.22
C LYS A 298 -15.38 23.99 -1.96
N LEU A 299 -14.36 24.84 -1.91
CA LEU A 299 -13.55 25.06 -0.72
C LEU A 299 -14.50 25.45 0.42
N THR A 300 -14.51 24.66 1.51
CA THR A 300 -15.19 25.06 2.74
C THR A 300 -14.19 25.83 3.61
N PRO A 301 -14.63 26.68 4.56
CA PRO A 301 -13.72 27.37 5.48
C PRO A 301 -12.69 26.43 6.12
N ALA A 302 -13.13 25.29 6.67
CA ALA A 302 -12.23 24.32 7.30
C ALA A 302 -11.18 23.74 6.32
N LYS A 303 -11.58 23.42 5.09
CA LYS A 303 -10.65 22.94 4.05
C LYS A 303 -9.66 24.02 3.63
N ALA A 304 -10.14 25.26 3.47
CA ALA A 304 -9.35 26.41 3.08
C ALA A 304 -8.27 26.72 4.13
N MET A 305 -8.67 26.79 5.40
CA MET A 305 -7.77 27.04 6.53
C MET A 305 -6.69 25.95 6.63
N LEU A 306 -7.08 24.67 6.55
CA LEU A 306 -6.11 23.57 6.59
C LEU A 306 -5.13 23.59 5.42
N LEU A 307 -5.62 23.78 4.18
CA LEU A 307 -4.76 23.88 3.00
C LEU A 307 -3.80 25.05 3.09
N TYR A 308 -4.29 26.21 3.54
CA TYR A 308 -3.46 27.40 3.72
C TYR A 308 -2.35 27.15 4.75
N LEU A 309 -2.68 26.57 5.91
CA LEU A 309 -1.67 26.16 6.90
C LEU A 309 -0.64 25.18 6.32
N MET A 310 -1.06 24.22 5.50
CA MET A 310 -0.18 23.26 4.84
C MET A 310 0.74 23.92 3.81
N PHE A 311 0.23 24.85 2.98
CA PHE A 311 1.07 25.62 2.04
C PHE A 311 2.11 26.47 2.76
N HIS A 312 1.72 27.11 3.86
CA HIS A 312 2.64 27.90 4.68
C HIS A 312 3.70 27.02 5.35
N TYR A 313 3.29 25.85 5.87
CA TYR A 313 4.21 24.85 6.42
C TYR A 313 5.22 24.35 5.37
N GLU A 314 4.83 24.17 4.11
CA GLU A 314 5.79 23.82 3.05
C GLU A 314 6.74 24.96 2.69
N SER A 315 6.26 26.21 2.72
CA SER A 315 7.08 27.38 2.34
C SER A 315 8.23 27.66 3.31
N VAL A 316 8.16 27.16 4.55
CA VAL A 316 9.25 27.25 5.54
C VAL A 316 10.25 26.09 5.44
N GLY A 317 10.04 25.16 4.50
CA GLY A 317 11.06 24.19 4.07
C GLY A 317 10.85 22.74 4.53
N ASP A 318 9.69 22.38 5.08
CA ASP A 318 9.38 21.00 5.49
C ASP A 318 8.18 20.44 4.68
N ILE A 319 8.03 19.11 4.61
CA ILE A 319 7.10 18.50 3.64
C ILE A 319 5.69 18.32 4.23
N SER A 320 4.64 18.67 3.48
CA SER A 320 3.28 18.32 3.88
C SER A 320 3.08 16.81 3.85
N SER A 321 2.49 16.29 4.91
CA SER A 321 2.21 14.85 5.09
C SER A 321 0.95 14.65 5.90
N LEU A 322 0.46 13.41 6.00
CA LEU A 322 -0.63 13.05 6.92
C LEU A 322 -0.29 13.43 8.37
N PHE A 323 0.97 13.29 8.75
CA PHE A 323 1.49 13.72 10.04
C PHE A 323 1.32 15.23 10.23
N ALA A 324 1.87 16.04 9.31
CA ALA A 324 1.83 17.50 9.42
C ALA A 324 0.39 18.01 9.40
N ALA A 325 -0.44 17.51 8.47
CA ALA A 325 -1.86 17.86 8.38
C ALA A 325 -2.61 17.58 9.70
N ASN A 326 -2.33 16.45 10.36
CA ASN A 326 -2.92 16.14 11.66
C ASN A 326 -2.52 17.13 12.75
N LYS A 327 -1.28 17.62 12.76
CA LYS A 327 -0.82 18.59 13.77
C LYS A 327 -1.40 19.98 13.53
N LEU A 328 -1.43 20.40 12.28
CA LEU A 328 -2.03 21.68 11.90
C LEU A 328 -3.54 21.68 12.17
N ALA A 329 -4.25 20.60 11.83
CA ALA A 329 -5.67 20.44 12.15
C ALA A 329 -5.92 20.36 13.67
N TYR A 330 -5.01 19.74 14.42
CA TYR A 330 -5.07 19.73 15.88
C TYR A 330 -5.02 21.15 16.43
N PHE A 331 -3.99 21.93 16.10
CA PHE A 331 -3.87 23.31 16.58
C PHE A 331 -5.00 24.22 16.11
N LEU A 332 -5.50 24.03 14.88
CA LEU A 332 -6.66 24.76 14.39
C LEU A 332 -7.95 24.45 15.19
N GLN A 333 -8.12 23.20 15.65
CA GLN A 333 -9.23 22.88 16.55
C GLN A 333 -9.00 23.45 17.96
N GLU A 334 -7.77 23.41 18.46
CA GLU A 334 -7.42 23.96 19.77
C GLU A 334 -7.49 25.50 19.81
N SER A 335 -7.35 26.19 18.68
CA SER A 335 -7.66 27.63 18.57
C SER A 335 -9.17 27.93 18.57
N GLY A 336 -10.01 26.90 18.69
CA GLY A 336 -11.47 27.00 18.81
C GLY A 336 -12.25 26.78 17.52
N GLU A 337 -11.62 26.41 16.40
CA GLU A 337 -12.36 26.03 15.19
C GLU A 337 -13.07 24.69 15.39
N ASN A 338 -14.39 24.65 15.17
CA ASN A 338 -15.15 23.42 15.35
C ASN A 338 -15.00 22.49 14.13
N LEU A 339 -13.86 21.80 14.03
CA LEU A 339 -13.59 20.81 13.00
C LEU A 339 -14.31 19.47 13.25
N ARG A 340 -14.88 19.28 14.45
CA ARG A 340 -15.52 18.03 14.91
C ARG A 340 -14.58 16.81 14.83
N LEU A 341 -13.28 17.03 14.95
CA LEU A 341 -12.25 15.99 14.96
C LEU A 341 -12.06 15.48 16.39
N ARG A 342 -11.84 14.17 16.54
CA ARG A 342 -11.57 13.57 17.85
C ARG A 342 -10.11 13.16 17.89
N PHE A 343 -9.29 13.99 18.51
CA PHE A 343 -7.87 13.71 18.67
C PHE A 343 -7.63 12.78 19.85
N THR A 344 -6.95 11.67 19.59
CA THR A 344 -6.49 10.73 20.61
C THR A 344 -4.99 10.65 20.63
N ALA A 345 -4.45 10.19 21.77
CA ALA A 345 -3.04 9.95 21.91
C ALA A 345 -2.61 8.79 20.98
N HIS A 346 -1.77 9.06 19.97
CA HIS A 346 -1.29 8.07 19.01
C HIS A 346 0.25 8.07 18.89
N HIS A 347 0.80 7.21 18.02
CA HIS A 347 2.24 6.97 17.90
C HIS A 347 3.08 8.25 17.74
N TYR A 348 2.65 9.17 16.87
CA TYR A 348 3.32 10.45 16.58
C TYR A 348 2.64 11.67 17.23
N GLY A 349 1.95 11.50 18.37
CA GLY A 349 1.25 12.60 19.07
C GLY A 349 -0.27 12.58 18.82
N PRO A 350 -0.99 13.69 19.02
CA PRO A 350 -2.44 13.72 18.80
C PRO A 350 -2.80 13.41 17.34
N TYR A 351 -3.77 12.52 17.12
CA TYR A 351 -4.18 12.08 15.78
C TYR A 351 -5.68 11.91 15.70
N ALA A 352 -6.28 12.29 14.57
CA ALA A 352 -7.70 12.11 14.29
C ALA A 352 -7.89 11.39 12.96
N VAL A 353 -8.36 10.13 13.01
CA VAL A 353 -8.64 9.31 11.81
C VAL A 353 -9.62 10.02 10.87
N GLN A 354 -10.56 10.81 11.42
CA GLN A 354 -11.56 11.52 10.62
C GLN A 354 -10.94 12.53 9.65
N LEU A 355 -9.73 13.04 9.93
CA LEU A 355 -9.06 14.00 9.07
C LEU A 355 -8.70 13.39 7.70
N ASN A 356 -8.46 12.08 7.65
CA ASN A 356 -8.17 11.38 6.41
C ASN A 356 -9.25 11.66 5.36
N HIS A 357 -10.54 11.53 5.73
CA HIS A 357 -11.66 11.81 4.81
C HIS A 357 -11.66 13.25 4.26
N VAL A 358 -11.20 14.22 5.05
CA VAL A 358 -11.07 15.62 4.60
C VAL A 358 -9.97 15.72 3.54
N LEU A 359 -8.79 15.16 3.81
CA LEU A 359 -7.67 15.16 2.88
C LEU A 359 -7.98 14.37 1.59
N TYR A 360 -8.69 13.23 1.69
CA TYR A 360 -9.21 12.49 0.53
C TYR A 360 -10.07 13.35 -0.37
N SER A 361 -10.96 14.14 0.21
CA SER A 361 -11.82 15.01 -0.59
C SER A 361 -11.02 16.07 -1.35
N LEU A 362 -9.83 16.44 -0.87
CA LEU A 362 -8.94 17.40 -1.52
C LEU A 362 -8.03 16.75 -2.57
N ASN A 363 -7.91 15.41 -2.55
CA ASN A 363 -7.05 14.65 -3.46
C ASN A 363 -7.50 14.79 -4.92
N GLY A 364 -6.54 14.99 -5.82
CA GLY A 364 -6.74 15.21 -7.25
C GLY A 364 -7.09 16.65 -7.64
N ALA A 365 -7.50 17.51 -6.70
CA ALA A 365 -7.80 18.93 -6.96
C ALA A 365 -6.78 19.87 -6.31
N TYR A 366 -6.57 19.74 -5.00
CA TYR A 366 -5.71 20.61 -4.20
C TYR A 366 -4.44 19.92 -3.68
N LEU A 367 -4.43 18.59 -3.66
CA LEU A 367 -3.27 17.78 -3.29
C LEU A 367 -3.27 16.43 -4.01
N GLN A 368 -2.13 15.74 -4.00
CA GLN A 368 -1.94 14.36 -4.47
C GLN A 368 -1.14 13.57 -3.42
N GLY A 369 -1.05 12.25 -3.56
CA GLY A 369 -0.32 11.38 -2.62
C GLY A 369 -1.24 10.59 -1.68
N LEU A 370 -2.56 10.61 -1.90
CA LEU A 370 -3.53 9.79 -1.17
C LEU A 370 -4.18 8.72 -2.05
N GLU A 371 -3.72 8.49 -3.28
CA GLU A 371 -4.38 7.65 -4.29
C GLU A 371 -4.66 6.21 -3.81
N GLN A 372 -3.87 5.70 -2.86
CA GLN A 372 -3.92 4.32 -2.36
C GLN A 372 -4.55 4.18 -0.97
N ASN A 373 -4.95 5.27 -0.31
CA ASN A 373 -5.41 5.30 1.08
C ASN A 373 -4.57 4.55 2.14
N GLN A 374 -3.27 4.42 1.85
CA GLN A 374 -2.27 3.80 2.70
C GLN A 374 -1.10 4.74 2.99
N ALA A 375 -1.27 6.04 2.72
CA ALA A 375 -0.20 6.99 2.87
C ALA A 375 0.34 6.95 4.32
N LYS A 376 1.63 6.65 4.44
CA LYS A 376 2.27 6.54 5.76
C LYS A 376 2.28 7.93 6.40
N ALA A 377 2.44 7.97 7.72
CA ALA A 377 2.41 9.23 8.48
C ALA A 377 3.31 10.32 7.87
N PHE A 378 4.50 9.96 7.37
CA PHE A 378 5.47 10.88 6.78
C PHE A 378 5.55 10.83 5.25
N GLU A 379 4.61 10.16 4.59
CA GLU A 379 4.57 10.14 3.14
C GLU A 379 4.15 11.53 2.60
N PRO A 380 4.88 12.09 1.61
CA PRO A 380 4.58 13.41 1.08
C PRO A 380 3.20 13.51 0.44
N LEU A 381 2.44 14.52 0.86
CA LEU A 381 1.26 15.03 0.17
C LEU A 381 1.70 16.14 -0.76
N ARG A 382 1.65 15.92 -2.07
CA ARG A 382 2.04 16.92 -3.06
C ARG A 382 0.94 17.96 -3.16
N LEU A 383 1.12 19.13 -2.58
CA LEU A 383 0.17 20.23 -2.71
C LEU A 383 0.15 20.77 -4.14
N ASN A 384 -1.04 21.11 -4.63
CA ASN A 384 -1.22 21.73 -5.94
C ASN A 384 -1.03 23.24 -5.85
N TYR A 385 0.19 23.71 -6.06
CA TYR A 385 0.54 25.14 -6.01
C TYR A 385 -0.17 25.99 -7.09
N GLU A 386 -0.67 25.40 -8.19
CA GLU A 386 -1.50 26.13 -9.16
C GLU A 386 -2.83 26.61 -8.55
N ARG A 387 -3.25 26.00 -7.44
CA ARG A 387 -4.46 26.35 -6.69
C ARG A 387 -4.18 27.22 -5.47
N TYR A 388 -2.94 27.60 -5.20
CA TYR A 388 -2.58 28.41 -4.04
C TYR A 388 -3.34 29.75 -4.02
N ASP A 389 -3.34 30.49 -5.14
CA ASP A 389 -4.02 31.78 -5.24
C ASP A 389 -5.54 31.68 -4.98
N GLU A 390 -6.15 30.55 -5.33
CA GLU A 390 -7.56 30.28 -5.03
C GLU A 390 -7.77 30.11 -3.52
N VAL A 391 -6.92 29.33 -2.85
CA VAL A 391 -6.97 29.09 -1.40
C VAL A 391 -6.69 30.39 -0.63
N GLU A 392 -5.63 31.12 -1.00
CA GLU A 392 -5.26 32.38 -0.38
C GLU A 392 -6.38 33.42 -0.52
N ARG A 393 -6.95 33.55 -1.72
CA ARG A 393 -8.08 34.47 -1.94
C ARG A 393 -9.28 34.07 -1.08
N PHE A 394 -9.58 32.78 -0.95
CA PHE A 394 -10.65 32.31 -0.07
C PHE A 394 -10.39 32.72 1.39
N VAL A 395 -9.18 32.47 1.89
CA VAL A 395 -8.79 32.83 3.26
C VAL A 395 -8.95 34.33 3.52
N LYS A 396 -8.48 35.17 2.59
CA LYS A 396 -8.50 36.63 2.73
C LYS A 396 -9.87 37.27 2.53
N THR A 397 -10.79 36.62 1.81
CA THR A 397 -12.05 37.28 1.38
C THR A 397 -13.32 36.59 1.86
N GLN A 398 -13.27 35.31 2.24
CA GLN A 398 -14.47 34.52 2.60
C GLN A 398 -14.46 34.01 4.04
N LEU A 399 -13.33 34.02 4.75
CA LEU A 399 -13.31 33.72 6.18
C LEU A 399 -13.86 34.90 6.98
N ASN A 400 -14.56 34.59 8.06
CA ASN A 400 -14.91 35.61 9.04
C ASN A 400 -13.67 36.02 9.86
N PRO A 401 -13.67 37.19 10.53
CA PRO A 401 -12.51 37.67 11.29
C PRO A 401 -11.97 36.65 12.30
N THR A 402 -12.85 35.98 13.05
CA THR A 402 -12.44 34.96 14.03
C THR A 402 -11.74 33.76 13.37
N GLN A 403 -12.18 33.34 12.19
CA GLN A 403 -11.52 32.26 11.44
C GLN A 403 -10.16 32.69 10.90
N LEU A 404 -10.04 33.93 10.41
CA LEU A 404 -8.76 34.49 9.97
C LEU A 404 -7.78 34.59 11.15
N ASP A 405 -8.25 35.11 12.30
CA ASP A 405 -7.46 35.20 13.53
C ASP A 405 -6.96 33.81 13.96
N ARG A 406 -7.79 32.77 13.86
CA ARG A 406 -7.39 31.38 14.17
C ARG A 406 -6.26 30.88 13.27
N VAL A 407 -6.34 31.13 11.97
CA VAL A 407 -5.29 30.74 11.02
C VAL A 407 -3.97 31.45 11.35
N GLU A 408 -4.00 32.77 11.49
CA GLU A 408 -2.82 33.58 11.83
C GLU A 408 -2.25 33.19 13.19
N SER A 409 -3.12 32.87 14.15
CA SER A 409 -2.74 32.40 15.47
C SER A 409 -2.02 31.05 15.41
N VAL A 410 -2.50 30.09 14.61
CA VAL A 410 -1.80 28.81 14.40
C VAL A 410 -0.46 29.03 13.69
N LEU A 411 -0.37 29.90 12.68
CA LEU A 411 0.90 30.25 12.03
C LEU A 411 1.90 30.89 13.00
N GLY A 412 1.42 31.74 13.91
CA GLY A 412 2.23 32.31 14.98
C GLY A 412 2.67 31.26 16.00
N LEU A 413 1.78 30.33 16.37
CA LEU A 413 2.06 29.25 17.32
C LEU A 413 3.15 28.30 16.81
N ILE A 414 3.10 27.92 15.54
CA ILE A 414 4.09 26.96 15.00
C ILE A 414 5.42 27.63 14.66
N ARG A 415 5.54 28.96 14.75
CA ARG A 415 6.78 29.68 14.41
C ARG A 415 7.94 29.23 15.29
N GLY A 416 9.02 28.74 14.67
CA GLY A 416 10.17 28.12 15.35
C GLY A 416 9.97 26.63 15.71
N PHE A 417 8.82 26.04 15.38
CA PHE A 417 8.47 24.63 15.59
C PHE A 417 8.02 23.93 14.30
N GLU A 418 8.50 24.39 13.14
CA GLU A 418 8.03 23.92 11.83
C GLU A 418 8.75 22.66 11.33
N SER A 419 9.80 22.19 12.01
CA SER A 419 10.39 20.89 11.69
C SER A 419 9.49 19.73 12.13
N THR A 420 9.51 18.60 11.44
CA THR A 420 8.77 17.38 11.83
C THR A 420 8.95 17.01 13.32
N TYR A 421 10.19 17.08 13.82
CA TYR A 421 10.49 16.84 15.24
C TYR A 421 9.85 17.89 16.16
N ALA A 422 10.00 19.17 15.83
CA ALA A 422 9.53 20.27 16.67
C ALA A 422 7.99 20.36 16.68
N LEU A 423 7.34 20.09 15.55
CA LEU A 423 5.89 20.03 15.43
C LEU A 423 5.32 18.82 16.21
N GLU A 424 6.00 17.67 16.18
CA GLU A 424 5.63 16.50 17.00
C GLU A 424 5.71 16.85 18.49
N LEU A 425 6.80 17.50 18.90
CA LEU A 425 7.06 17.92 20.27
C LEU A 425 5.98 18.89 20.74
N LEU A 426 5.74 19.98 20.01
CA LEU A 426 4.79 21.02 20.38
C LEU A 426 3.38 20.46 20.57
N ALA A 427 2.92 19.64 19.61
CA ALA A 427 1.59 19.04 19.68
C ALA A 427 1.48 17.98 20.79
N SER A 428 2.56 17.25 21.08
CA SER A 428 2.56 16.26 22.17
C SER A 428 2.55 16.93 23.55
N VAL A 429 3.28 18.04 23.71
CA VAL A 429 3.31 18.83 24.95
C VAL A 429 1.96 19.50 25.20
N ASP A 430 1.37 20.14 24.18
CA ASP A 430 0.04 20.76 24.33
C ASP A 430 -1.04 19.72 24.68
N TYR A 431 -1.01 18.55 24.03
CA TYR A 431 -1.95 17.47 24.32
C TYR A 431 -1.78 16.89 25.72
N ALA A 432 -0.53 16.72 26.18
CA ALA A 432 -0.21 16.22 27.51
C ALA A 432 -0.60 17.22 28.60
N ALA A 433 -0.37 18.51 28.40
CA ALA A 433 -0.72 19.58 29.34
C ALA A 433 -2.23 19.65 29.65
N LYS A 434 -3.06 19.13 28.75
CA LYS A 434 -4.53 19.11 28.88
C LYS A 434 -5.07 17.84 29.54
N GLN A 435 -4.20 16.88 29.88
CA GLN A 435 -4.63 15.63 30.49
C GLN A 435 -4.99 15.84 31.97
N PRO A 436 -5.95 15.05 32.51
CA PRO A 436 -6.35 15.15 33.91
C PRO A 436 -5.14 14.98 34.86
N GLY A 437 -4.98 15.91 35.79
CA GLY A 437 -3.92 15.85 36.80
C GLY A 437 -2.55 16.37 36.35
N VAL A 438 -2.44 16.97 35.16
CA VAL A 438 -1.20 17.62 34.70
C VAL A 438 -1.24 19.10 35.06
N ALA A 439 -0.31 19.55 35.92
CA ALA A 439 -0.24 20.93 36.39
C ALA A 439 1.17 21.55 36.32
N SER A 440 2.17 20.76 35.92
CA SER A 440 3.58 21.16 35.88
C SER A 440 4.28 20.59 34.65
N VAL A 441 5.44 21.16 34.30
CA VAL A 441 6.29 20.65 33.21
C VAL A 441 6.76 19.22 33.53
N GLU A 442 7.00 18.92 34.80
CA GLU A 442 7.36 17.59 35.29
C GLU A 442 6.23 16.57 35.04
N ASP A 443 4.97 16.97 35.19
CA ASP A 443 3.82 16.11 34.92
C ASP A 443 3.62 15.90 33.41
N ILE A 444 3.82 16.94 32.60
CA ILE A 444 3.86 16.81 31.13
C ILE A 444 4.93 15.80 30.72
N GLN A 445 6.14 15.91 31.29
CA GLN A 445 7.24 15.00 31.01
C GLN A 445 6.87 13.55 31.35
N LYS A 446 6.30 13.30 32.54
CA LYS A 446 5.83 11.95 32.93
C LYS A 446 4.80 11.41 31.95
N HIS A 447 3.84 12.25 31.55
CA HIS A 447 2.78 11.84 30.62
C HIS A 447 3.34 11.45 29.24
N ILE A 448 4.29 12.25 28.71
CA ILE A 448 4.98 11.96 27.44
C ILE A 448 5.81 10.68 27.53
N GLN A 449 6.51 10.46 28.65
CA GLN A 449 7.30 9.24 28.87
C GLN A 449 6.42 7.98 28.93
N GLN A 450 5.21 8.09 29.50
CA GLN A 450 4.25 7.00 29.58
C GLN A 450 3.46 6.78 28.28
N TRP A 451 3.45 7.75 27.36
CA TRP A 451 2.70 7.67 26.11
C TRP A 451 3.22 6.52 25.22
N ASN A 452 4.53 6.47 24.95
CA ASN A 452 5.19 5.32 24.34
C ASN A 452 6.72 5.41 24.45
N GLN A 453 7.40 4.26 24.27
CA GLN A 453 8.86 4.17 24.38
C GLN A 453 9.62 5.09 23.41
N ARG A 454 9.09 5.30 22.19
CA ARG A 454 9.70 6.19 21.20
C ARG A 454 9.77 7.62 21.74
N LYS A 455 8.65 8.15 22.24
CA LYS A 455 8.55 9.51 22.78
C LYS A 455 9.45 9.71 24.00
N ALA A 456 9.47 8.72 24.89
CA ALA A 456 10.35 8.73 26.05
C ALA A 456 11.83 8.89 25.68
N ASN A 457 12.27 8.26 24.57
CA ASN A 457 13.64 8.33 24.09
C ASN A 457 13.91 9.56 23.19
N LEU A 458 12.89 10.06 22.51
CA LEU A 458 13.00 11.11 21.49
C LEU A 458 13.02 12.52 22.11
N PHE A 459 12.16 12.78 23.09
CA PHE A 459 11.98 14.12 23.65
C PHE A 459 12.79 14.31 24.93
N LYS A 460 13.76 15.22 24.87
CA LYS A 460 14.57 15.59 26.02
C LYS A 460 13.81 16.53 26.96
N PRO A 461 14.04 16.48 28.29
CA PRO A 461 13.38 17.36 29.25
C PRO A 461 13.48 18.86 28.90
N GLU A 462 14.65 19.30 28.45
CA GLU A 462 14.90 20.69 28.04
C GLU A 462 14.03 21.13 26.84
N HIS A 463 13.74 20.22 25.91
CA HIS A 463 12.89 20.48 24.76
C HIS A 463 11.41 20.55 25.18
N ILE A 464 10.99 19.69 26.10
CA ILE A 464 9.63 19.71 26.66
C ILE A 464 9.38 21.02 27.42
N ALA A 465 10.34 21.47 28.23
CA ALA A 465 10.25 22.74 28.94
C ALA A 465 10.16 23.93 27.98
N LEU A 466 10.99 23.95 26.93
CA LEU A 466 10.97 25.01 25.92
C LEU A 466 9.64 25.05 25.15
N ALA A 467 9.10 23.89 24.76
CA ALA A 467 7.78 23.81 24.11
C ALA A 467 6.64 24.24 25.06
N SER A 468 6.71 23.87 26.35
CA SER A 468 5.72 24.29 27.35
C SER A 468 5.74 25.81 27.53
N GLN A 469 6.92 26.39 27.68
CA GLN A 469 7.08 27.84 27.81
C GLN A 469 6.55 28.59 26.58
N HIS A 470 6.82 28.05 25.38
CA HIS A 470 6.30 28.62 24.14
C HIS A 470 4.77 28.60 24.09
N LEU A 471 4.14 27.49 24.49
CA LEU A 471 2.68 27.36 24.57
C LEU A 471 2.07 28.32 25.60
N ASP A 472 2.71 28.49 26.75
CA ASP A 472 2.23 29.41 27.79
C ASP A 472 2.35 30.88 27.35
N ASN A 473 3.45 31.25 26.70
CA ASN A 473 3.62 32.58 26.10
C ASN A 473 2.56 32.86 25.04
N TYR A 474 2.27 31.87 24.19
CA TYR A 474 1.23 31.97 23.18
C TYR A 474 -0.17 32.14 23.79
N ARG A 475 -0.52 31.33 24.81
CA ARG A 475 -1.81 31.44 25.51
C ARG A 475 -1.96 32.80 26.19
N THR A 476 -0.89 33.33 26.77
CA THR A 476 -0.89 34.64 27.43
C THR A 476 -1.05 35.79 26.45
N ALA A 477 -0.53 35.66 25.22
CA ALA A 477 -0.68 36.67 24.17
C ALA A 477 -2.08 36.71 23.52
N LEU A 478 -2.92 35.69 23.77
CA LEU A 478 -4.30 35.59 23.26
C LEU A 478 -5.36 36.14 24.23
N VAL A 479 -4.98 36.43 25.47
CA VAL A 479 -5.81 37.03 26.53
C VAL A 479 -5.51 38.52 26.62
#